data_AF-A0A420YYS3-F1
#
_entry.id   AF-A0A420YYS3-F1
#
_cell.length_a   1.000
_cell.length_b   1.000
_cell.length_c   1.000
_cell.angle_alpha   90.00
_cell.angle_beta   90.00
_cell.angle_gamma   90.00
#
_symmetry.space_group_name_H-M   'P 1'
#
loop_
_entity.id
_entity.type
_entity.pdbx_description
1 polymer ?
#
loop_
_entity_poly.entity_id
_entity_poly.type
_entity_poly.pdbx_seq_one_letter_code
_entity_poly.pdbx_strand_id
1 'polypeptide(L)'
;MHKELISVSRTLIEELHNGLGYIVAVGTTSVRTLESLYHLGVELYLNPDRSVDTPLAVAQWEAYEHQSKHAEINASMAIDAIRRYMDRNDLTQLVFPTAILIAPGYVFRIVEALVTNFHQPDSTLLLLIAAFVGDGWREIYNYALAQKFRFLSYGDSSLLFKKQ
;
A
#
# COMPACT_ATOMS: atom_id res chain seq x y z
N MET A 1 -0.26 16.85 0.74
CA MET A 1 -0.32 15.72 -0.22
C MET A 1 -1.78 15.43 -0.55
N HIS A 2 -2.10 14.87 -1.72
CA HIS A 2 -3.48 14.56 -2.11
C HIS A 2 -4.04 13.39 -1.32
N LYS A 3 -5.25 13.55 -0.78
CA LYS A 3 -6.06 12.47 -0.21
C LYS A 3 -6.80 11.76 -1.34
N GLU A 4 -6.74 10.44 -1.37
CA GLU A 4 -7.47 9.61 -2.33
C GLU A 4 -8.61 8.91 -1.59
N LEU A 5 -9.82 8.94 -2.14
CA LEU A 5 -10.94 8.16 -1.60
C LEU A 5 -10.89 6.76 -2.23
N ILE A 6 -10.73 5.74 -1.40
CA ILE A 6 -10.65 4.35 -1.80
C ILE A 6 -12.00 3.67 -1.55
N SER A 7 -12.39 2.76 -2.44
CA SER A 7 -13.47 1.80 -2.23
C SER A 7 -12.95 0.41 -2.57
N VAL A 8 -13.06 -0.53 -1.63
CA VAL A 8 -12.70 -1.94 -1.87
C VAL A 8 -13.86 -2.86 -1.49
N SER A 9 -14.06 -3.91 -2.28
CA SER A 9 -15.13 -4.86 -2.03
C SER A 9 -14.79 -5.84 -0.92
N ARG A 10 -15.83 -6.36 -0.26
CA ARG A 10 -15.68 -7.45 0.71
C ARG A 10 -15.02 -8.69 0.09
N THR A 11 -15.30 -8.98 -1.17
CA THR A 11 -14.67 -10.06 -1.95
C THR A 11 -13.17 -9.83 -2.14
N LEU A 12 -12.73 -8.60 -2.42
CA LEU A 12 -11.31 -8.30 -2.54
C LEU A 12 -10.57 -8.53 -1.21
N ILE A 13 -11.18 -8.22 -0.06
CA ILE A 13 -10.60 -8.52 1.26
C ILE A 13 -10.37 -10.03 1.44
N GLU A 14 -11.31 -10.87 0.98
CA GLU A 14 -11.18 -12.32 0.97
C GLU A 14 -10.06 -12.82 0.04
N GLU A 15 -10.02 -12.30 -1.19
CA GLU A 15 -8.97 -12.64 -2.16
C GLU A 15 -7.58 -12.23 -1.66
N LEU A 16 -7.47 -11.05 -1.05
CA LEU A 16 -6.23 -10.59 -0.43
C LEU A 16 -5.78 -11.51 0.68
N HIS A 17 -6.69 -11.91 1.59
CA HIS A 17 -6.36 -12.82 2.68
C HIS A 17 -5.78 -14.15 2.17
N ASN A 18 -6.35 -14.70 1.10
CA ASN A 18 -5.90 -15.96 0.49
C ASN A 18 -4.62 -15.82 -0.35
N GLY A 19 -4.38 -14.64 -0.92
CA GLY A 19 -3.25 -14.35 -1.81
C GLY A 19 -2.01 -13.74 -1.14
N LEU A 20 -2.02 -13.57 0.19
CA LEU A 20 -0.87 -13.00 0.91
C LEU A 20 0.43 -13.76 0.58
N GLY A 21 1.51 -13.01 0.39
CA GLY A 21 2.80 -13.54 -0.08
C GLY A 21 2.95 -13.63 -1.60
N TYR A 22 1.89 -13.35 -2.37
CA TYR A 22 1.94 -13.36 -3.85
C TYR A 22 1.26 -12.14 -4.50
N ILE A 23 0.99 -11.07 -3.73
CA ILE A 23 0.25 -9.92 -4.23
C ILE A 23 1.14 -9.03 -5.10
N VAL A 24 0.72 -8.85 -6.36
CA VAL A 24 1.34 -7.93 -7.33
C VAL A 24 0.45 -6.70 -7.48
N ALA A 25 0.95 -5.53 -7.11
CA ALA A 25 0.26 -4.28 -7.33
C ALA A 25 0.51 -3.77 -8.76
N VAL A 26 -0.54 -3.35 -9.45
CA VAL A 26 -0.43 -2.66 -10.75
C VAL A 26 -0.76 -1.19 -10.53
N GLY A 27 0.27 -0.34 -10.57
CA GLY A 27 0.19 1.09 -10.29
C GLY A 27 0.46 1.46 -8.82
N THR A 28 0.98 2.66 -8.62
CA THR A 28 1.34 3.19 -7.30
C THR A 28 0.12 3.51 -6.43
N THR A 29 -1.00 3.91 -7.01
CA THR A 29 -2.28 4.08 -6.28
C THR A 29 -2.77 2.74 -5.70
N SER A 30 -2.59 1.63 -6.43
CA SER A 30 -2.90 0.29 -5.94
C SER A 30 -2.00 -0.08 -4.77
N VAL A 31 -0.70 0.24 -4.83
CA VAL A 31 0.23 0.06 -3.68
C VAL A 31 -0.26 0.83 -2.46
N ARG A 32 -0.55 2.12 -2.61
CA ARG A 32 -1.05 2.95 -1.50
C ARG A 32 -2.35 2.41 -0.92
N THR A 33 -3.24 1.89 -1.78
CA THR A 33 -4.50 1.27 -1.38
C THR A 33 -4.26 0.02 -0.53
N LEU A 34 -3.48 -0.92 -1.05
CA LEU A 34 -3.19 -2.19 -0.39
C LEU A 34 -2.48 -1.96 0.94
N GLU A 35 -1.42 -1.15 0.94
CA GLU A 35 -0.66 -0.85 2.15
C GLU A 35 -1.50 -0.05 3.18
N SER A 36 -2.44 0.78 2.75
CA SER A 36 -3.39 1.43 3.67
C SER A 36 -4.34 0.43 4.34
N LEU A 37 -4.77 -0.62 3.63
CA LEU A 37 -5.59 -1.68 4.23
C LEU A 37 -4.86 -2.38 5.36
N TYR A 38 -3.54 -2.60 5.24
CA TYR A 38 -2.77 -3.14 6.36
C TYR A 38 -2.87 -2.25 7.60
N HIS A 39 -2.61 -0.94 7.48
CA HIS A 39 -2.64 -0.02 8.63
C HIS A 39 -4.03 0.10 9.24
N LEU A 40 -5.06 0.16 8.39
CA LEU A 40 -6.44 0.15 8.85
C LEU A 40 -6.81 -1.15 9.58
N GLY A 41 -6.34 -2.29 9.07
CA GLY A 41 -6.52 -3.58 9.71
C GLY A 41 -5.81 -3.68 11.05
N VAL A 42 -4.62 -3.09 11.19
CA VAL A 42 -3.93 -2.97 12.48
C VAL A 42 -4.75 -2.14 13.47
N GLU A 43 -5.28 -0.99 13.04
CA GLU A 43 -6.13 -0.14 13.88
C GLU A 43 -7.38 -0.88 14.37
N LEU A 44 -8.06 -1.59 13.46
CA LEU A 44 -9.25 -2.40 13.76
C LEU A 44 -8.92 -3.63 14.63
N TYR A 45 -7.75 -4.23 14.43
CA TYR A 45 -7.28 -5.34 15.26
C TYR A 45 -7.06 -4.90 16.71
N LEU A 46 -6.45 -3.72 16.90
CA LEU A 46 -6.21 -3.14 18.22
C LEU A 46 -7.47 -2.58 18.88
N ASN A 47 -8.48 -2.21 18.08
CA ASN A 47 -9.75 -1.65 18.53
C ASN A 47 -10.93 -2.43 17.95
N PRO A 48 -11.12 -3.71 18.35
CA PRO A 48 -12.12 -4.58 17.72
C PRO A 48 -13.53 -4.00 17.82
N ASP A 49 -13.87 -3.28 18.88
CA ASP A 49 -15.21 -2.71 19.11
C ASP A 49 -15.44 -1.33 18.47
N ARG A 50 -14.56 -0.89 17.56
CA ARG A 50 -14.71 0.39 16.86
C ARG A 50 -16.09 0.50 16.18
N SER A 51 -16.81 1.58 16.45
CA SER A 51 -18.10 1.88 15.82
C SER A 51 -17.94 2.21 14.32
N VAL A 52 -18.95 1.84 13.52
CA VAL A 52 -19.06 2.24 12.11
C VAL A 52 -19.26 3.74 11.92
N ASP A 53 -19.80 4.43 12.94
CA ASP A 53 -19.99 5.89 12.91
C ASP A 53 -18.69 6.66 13.03
N THR A 54 -17.60 6.00 13.46
CA THR A 54 -16.27 6.60 13.53
C THR A 54 -15.55 6.42 12.20
N PRO A 55 -15.29 7.50 11.44
CA PRO A 55 -14.72 7.38 10.11
C PRO A 55 -13.37 6.64 10.13
N LEU A 56 -13.21 5.76 9.15
CA LEU A 56 -11.95 5.11 8.84
C LEU A 56 -11.13 6.07 7.96
N ALA A 57 -9.84 6.20 8.23
CA ALA A 57 -8.93 7.00 7.43
C ALA A 57 -7.48 6.58 7.70
N VAL A 58 -6.61 6.74 6.71
CA VAL A 58 -5.16 6.56 6.90
C VAL A 58 -4.46 7.90 6.72
N ALA A 59 -3.81 8.38 7.79
CA ALA A 59 -3.09 9.64 7.77
C ALA A 59 -1.77 9.54 6.98
N GLN A 60 -1.16 10.70 6.70
CA GLN A 60 0.03 10.76 5.85
C GLN A 60 1.24 10.03 6.46
N TRP A 61 1.42 10.15 7.78
CA TRP A 61 2.56 9.61 8.50
C TRP A 61 2.22 8.38 9.35
N GLU A 62 0.98 7.89 9.27
CA GLU A 62 0.45 6.74 10.02
C GLU A 62 1.42 5.55 10.03
N ALA A 63 2.02 5.26 8.86
CA ALA A 63 2.94 4.14 8.69
C ALA A 63 4.25 4.20 9.51
N TYR A 64 4.63 5.38 9.98
CA TYR A 64 5.85 5.63 10.75
C TYR A 64 5.54 5.91 12.22
N GLU A 65 4.28 6.12 12.55
CA GLU A 65 3.80 6.23 13.91
C GLU A 65 3.59 4.83 14.50
N HIS A 66 3.75 4.68 15.81
CA HIS A 66 3.45 3.43 16.54
C HIS A 66 4.11 2.12 16.01
N GLN A 67 5.28 2.20 15.35
CA GLN A 67 5.98 1.05 14.76
C GLN A 67 6.19 -0.15 15.70
N SER A 68 6.37 0.08 17.00
CA SER A 68 6.55 -0.98 17.99
C SER A 68 5.31 -1.87 18.17
N LYS A 69 4.09 -1.31 18.06
CA LYS A 69 2.84 -2.08 18.12
C LYS A 69 2.52 -2.77 16.79
N HIS A 70 2.96 -2.17 15.67
CA HIS A 70 2.79 -2.73 14.32
C HIS A 70 3.72 -3.92 14.06
N ALA A 71 4.76 -4.14 14.87
CA ALA A 71 5.74 -5.20 14.65
C ALA A 71 5.17 -6.62 14.91
N GLU A 72 4.16 -6.74 15.78
CA GLU A 72 3.59 -8.03 16.18
C GLU A 72 2.39 -8.47 15.31
N ILE A 73 1.81 -7.54 14.53
CA ILE A 73 0.61 -7.80 13.73
C ILE A 73 1.04 -8.06 12.29
N ASN A 74 0.84 -9.28 11.80
CA ASN A 74 1.12 -9.60 10.40
C ASN A 74 -0.05 -9.21 9.47
N ALA A 75 0.18 -9.28 8.16
CA ALA A 75 -0.83 -8.89 7.18
C ALA A 75 -2.11 -9.74 7.24
N SER A 76 -2.01 -11.04 7.56
CA SER A 76 -3.19 -11.91 7.70
C SER A 76 -4.09 -11.45 8.85
N MET A 77 -3.50 -11.13 10.01
CA MET A 77 -4.23 -10.62 11.17
C MET A 77 -4.92 -9.29 10.87
N ALA A 78 -4.24 -8.38 10.17
CA ALA A 78 -4.79 -7.07 9.80
C ALA A 78 -5.95 -7.21 8.80
N ILE A 79 -5.78 -8.02 7.74
CA ILE A 79 -6.84 -8.24 6.75
C ILE A 79 -8.04 -8.98 7.36
N ASP A 80 -7.83 -9.95 8.25
CA ASP A 80 -8.92 -10.61 8.96
C ASP A 80 -9.66 -9.66 9.91
N ALA A 81 -8.97 -8.69 10.53
CA ALA A 81 -9.64 -7.66 11.33
C ALA A 81 -10.56 -6.76 10.48
N ILE A 82 -10.14 -6.38 9.27
CA ILE A 82 -11.02 -5.69 8.30
C ILE A 82 -12.22 -6.57 7.96
N ARG A 83 -11.97 -7.84 7.66
CA ARG A 83 -13.01 -8.83 7.32
C ARG A 83 -14.08 -8.89 8.42
N ARG A 84 -13.66 -9.08 9.67
CA ARG A 84 -14.55 -9.13 10.85
C ARG A 84 -15.30 -7.82 11.06
N TYR A 85 -14.65 -6.68 10.87
CA TYR A 85 -15.31 -5.38 10.95
C TYR A 85 -16.40 -5.22 9.88
N MET A 86 -16.13 -5.61 8.63
CA MET A 86 -17.12 -5.56 7.56
C MET A 86 -18.29 -6.51 7.84
N ASP A 87 -18.01 -7.75 8.26
CA ASP A 87 -19.02 -8.76 8.56
C ASP A 87 -19.93 -8.33 9.72
N ARG A 88 -19.39 -7.73 10.79
CA ARG A 88 -20.19 -7.22 11.93
C ARG A 88 -21.16 -6.10 11.53
N ASN A 89 -20.76 -5.29 10.56
CA ASN A 89 -21.50 -4.09 10.16
C ASN A 89 -22.25 -4.29 8.82
N ASP A 90 -22.38 -5.53 8.35
CA ASP A 90 -23.03 -5.91 7.09
C ASP A 90 -22.53 -5.09 5.86
N LEU A 91 -21.23 -4.79 5.82
CA LEU A 91 -20.63 -3.97 4.77
C LEU A 91 -20.23 -4.80 3.55
N THR A 92 -20.70 -4.40 2.37
CA THR A 92 -20.27 -4.98 1.08
C THR A 92 -19.07 -4.27 0.47
N GLN A 93 -18.79 -3.04 0.90
CA GLN A 93 -17.69 -2.18 0.48
C GLN A 93 -17.09 -1.50 1.70
N LEU A 94 -15.76 -1.36 1.71
CA LEU A 94 -15.03 -0.54 2.65
C LEU A 94 -14.59 0.74 1.94
N VAL A 95 -15.05 1.89 2.42
CA VAL A 95 -14.75 3.20 1.84
C VAL A 95 -14.00 4.04 2.86
N PHE A 96 -12.83 4.54 2.48
CA PHE A 96 -12.01 5.37 3.37
C PHE A 96 -11.06 6.27 2.57
N PRO A 97 -10.73 7.48 3.05
CA PRO A 97 -9.66 8.28 2.49
C PRO A 97 -8.28 7.79 2.96
N THR A 98 -7.31 7.78 2.05
CA THR A 98 -5.89 7.63 2.40
C THR A 98 -5.08 8.84 2.00
N ALA A 99 -4.20 9.26 2.90
CA ALA A 99 -3.14 10.21 2.65
C ALA A 99 -1.76 9.56 2.73
N ILE A 100 -1.65 8.23 2.83
CA ILE A 100 -0.41 7.54 3.18
C ILE A 100 0.75 7.96 2.28
N LEU A 101 1.88 8.31 2.90
CA LEU A 101 3.15 8.57 2.23
C LEU A 101 4.07 7.35 2.41
N ILE A 102 4.47 6.76 1.29
CA ILE A 102 5.44 5.67 1.27
C ILE A 102 6.78 6.27 0.82
N ALA A 103 7.77 6.18 1.71
CA ALA A 103 9.10 6.76 1.55
C ALA A 103 10.17 5.77 2.04
N PRO A 104 11.45 5.96 1.71
CA PRO A 104 12.53 5.07 2.14
C PRO A 104 12.49 4.78 3.65
N GLY A 105 12.61 3.51 4.02
CA GLY A 105 12.41 3.02 5.39
C GLY A 105 11.02 2.44 5.66
N TYR A 106 10.07 2.56 4.73
CA TYR A 106 8.77 1.90 4.81
C TYR A 106 8.90 0.38 4.68
N VAL A 107 8.16 -0.37 5.51
CA VAL A 107 8.10 -1.83 5.48
C VAL A 107 6.81 -2.27 4.79
N PHE A 108 6.93 -2.85 3.60
CA PHE A 108 5.80 -3.37 2.83
C PHE A 108 5.27 -4.66 3.44
N ARG A 109 3.95 -4.70 3.65
CA ARG A 109 3.28 -5.80 4.37
C ARG A 109 2.39 -6.65 3.48
N ILE A 110 1.85 -6.08 2.41
CA ILE A 110 0.95 -6.78 1.50
C ILE A 110 1.60 -6.95 0.13
N VAL A 111 2.20 -5.90 -0.43
CA VAL A 111 2.71 -5.92 -1.80
C VAL A 111 4.07 -6.62 -1.88
N GLU A 112 4.20 -7.58 -2.81
CA GLU A 112 5.43 -8.35 -3.07
C GLU A 112 6.10 -7.95 -4.38
N ALA A 113 5.31 -7.55 -5.39
CA ALA A 113 5.82 -6.99 -6.64
C ALA A 113 4.96 -5.81 -7.11
N LEU A 114 5.56 -4.93 -7.91
CA LEU A 114 4.95 -3.72 -8.43
C LEU A 114 5.16 -3.61 -9.93
N VAL A 115 4.08 -3.47 -10.68
CA VAL A 115 4.10 -3.01 -12.08
C VAL A 115 3.78 -1.52 -12.11
N THR A 116 4.69 -0.69 -12.63
CA THR A 116 4.52 0.77 -12.69
C THR A 116 5.33 1.41 -13.80
N ASN A 117 4.93 2.60 -14.23
CA ASN A 117 5.71 3.43 -15.15
C ASN A 117 6.97 4.00 -14.49
N PHE A 118 7.88 4.53 -15.30
CA PHE A 118 9.00 5.36 -14.84
C PHE A 118 8.54 6.79 -14.52
N HIS A 119 8.76 7.20 -13.28
CA HIS A 119 8.32 8.52 -12.77
C HIS A 119 9.38 9.60 -12.94
N GLN A 120 8.99 10.87 -12.86
CA GLN A 120 9.94 11.97 -12.92
C GLN A 120 10.89 11.97 -11.69
N PRO A 121 12.18 12.35 -11.87
CA PRO A 121 13.05 12.73 -10.76
C PRO A 121 12.38 13.74 -9.81
N ASP A 122 12.69 13.67 -8.53
CA ASP A 122 12.17 14.56 -7.46
C ASP A 122 10.65 14.49 -7.23
N SER A 123 9.97 13.45 -7.73
CA SER A 123 8.55 13.21 -7.44
C SER A 123 8.35 12.40 -6.15
N THR A 124 7.20 12.57 -5.49
CA THR A 124 6.81 11.71 -4.36
C THR A 124 6.63 10.25 -4.76
N LEU A 125 6.29 9.98 -6.04
CA LEU A 125 6.23 8.62 -6.57
C LEU A 125 7.60 7.96 -6.61
N LEU A 126 8.66 8.72 -6.87
CA LEU A 126 10.03 8.21 -6.79
C LEU A 126 10.39 7.77 -5.36
N LEU A 127 9.86 8.44 -4.33
CA LEU A 127 10.05 8.02 -2.93
C LEU A 127 9.44 6.64 -2.68
N LEU A 128 8.25 6.36 -3.23
CA LEU A 128 7.62 5.04 -3.15
C LEU A 128 8.47 3.98 -3.85
N ILE A 129 8.98 4.28 -5.06
CA ILE A 129 9.86 3.35 -5.78
C ILE A 129 11.13 3.10 -4.96
N ALA A 130 11.77 4.16 -4.46
CA ALA A 130 12.96 4.06 -3.62
C ALA A 130 12.73 3.26 -2.34
N ALA A 131 11.54 3.37 -1.74
CA ALA A 131 11.15 2.52 -0.61
C ALA A 131 11.03 1.05 -1.02
N PHE A 132 10.44 0.78 -2.19
CA PHE A 132 10.12 -0.57 -2.64
C PHE A 132 11.35 -1.39 -3.05
N VAL A 133 12.28 -0.79 -3.80
CA VAL A 133 13.49 -1.46 -4.29
C VAL A 133 14.76 -1.12 -3.51
N GLY A 134 14.67 -0.24 -2.50
CA GLY A 134 15.81 0.24 -1.71
C GLY A 134 16.85 0.96 -2.57
N ASP A 135 18.13 0.85 -2.18
CA ASP A 135 19.25 1.60 -2.79
C ASP A 135 19.42 1.40 -4.31
N GLY A 136 18.89 0.30 -4.85
CA GLY A 136 18.95 -0.04 -6.29
C GLY A 136 18.10 0.87 -7.19
N TRP A 137 17.25 1.74 -6.65
CA TRP A 137 16.40 2.62 -7.47
C TRP A 137 17.21 3.51 -8.41
N ARG A 138 18.39 3.98 -7.98
CA ARG A 138 19.26 4.84 -8.81
C ARG A 138 19.81 4.09 -10.02
N GLU A 139 20.22 2.84 -9.83
CA GLU A 139 20.75 2.01 -10.91
C GLU A 139 19.68 1.71 -11.95
N ILE A 140 18.46 1.37 -11.51
CA ILE A 140 17.29 1.15 -12.37
C ILE A 140 17.02 2.38 -13.25
N TYR A 141 17.00 3.57 -12.63
CA TYR A 141 16.70 4.81 -13.34
C TYR A 141 17.83 5.26 -14.26
N ASN A 142 19.09 5.11 -13.83
CA ASN A 142 20.26 5.40 -14.66
C ASN A 142 20.29 4.50 -15.91
N TYR A 143 19.96 3.21 -15.75
CA TYR A 143 19.83 2.28 -16.87
C TYR A 143 18.73 2.72 -17.84
N ALA A 144 17.53 3.02 -17.33
CA ALA A 144 16.40 3.46 -18.16
C ALA A 144 16.73 4.74 -18.96
N LEU A 145 17.40 5.71 -18.33
CA LEU A 145 17.87 6.93 -19.00
C LEU A 145 18.93 6.64 -20.07
N ALA A 146 19.93 5.82 -19.76
CA ALA A 146 20.99 5.45 -20.71
C ALA A 146 20.44 4.70 -21.93
N GLN A 147 19.41 3.85 -21.73
CA GLN A 147 18.73 3.11 -22.79
C GLN A 147 17.59 3.88 -23.45
N LYS A 148 17.40 5.17 -23.13
CA LYS A 148 16.37 6.05 -23.72
C LYS A 148 14.95 5.51 -23.57
N PHE A 149 14.64 4.92 -22.42
CA PHE A 149 13.28 4.55 -22.08
C PHE A 149 12.39 5.79 -22.06
N ARG A 150 11.13 5.61 -22.41
CA ARG A 150 10.10 6.66 -22.35
C ARG A 150 9.58 6.74 -20.93
N PHE A 151 9.56 7.93 -20.34
CA PHE A 151 9.10 8.16 -18.97
C PHE A 151 7.64 8.64 -18.95
N LEU A 152 7.05 8.72 -17.75
CA LEU A 152 5.72 9.25 -17.46
C LEU A 152 4.57 8.34 -17.93
N SER A 153 3.34 8.89 -17.93
CA SER A 153 2.08 8.14 -18.03
C SER A 153 1.95 7.28 -19.29
N TYR A 154 2.55 7.70 -20.40
CA TYR A 154 2.52 6.99 -21.70
C TYR A 154 3.88 6.38 -22.07
N GLY A 155 4.78 6.32 -21.10
CA GLY A 155 6.11 5.78 -21.26
C GLY A 155 6.15 4.26 -21.17
N ASP A 156 7.34 3.75 -20.91
CA ASP A 156 7.59 2.35 -20.66
C ASP A 156 7.27 2.01 -19.19
N SER A 157 7.06 0.71 -18.93
CA SER A 157 6.77 0.19 -17.60
C SER A 157 7.93 -0.61 -17.03
N SER A 158 7.87 -0.83 -15.72
CA SER A 158 8.81 -1.61 -14.94
C SER A 158 8.03 -2.65 -14.14
N LEU A 159 8.62 -3.84 -14.01
CA LEU A 159 8.23 -4.84 -13.02
C LEU A 159 9.33 -4.86 -11.95
N LEU A 160 8.93 -4.52 -10.74
CA LEU A 160 9.82 -4.41 -9.58
C LEU A 160 9.43 -5.47 -8.56
N PHE A 161 10.42 -6.06 -7.90
CA PHE A 161 10.22 -6.96 -6.78
C PHE A 161 10.65 -6.26 -5.49
N LYS A 162 9.90 -6.47 -4.42
CA LYS A 162 10.22 -5.91 -3.10
C LYS A 162 11.62 -6.36 -2.69
N LYS A 163 12.42 -5.43 -2.16
CA LYS A 163 13.72 -5.77 -1.56
C LYS A 163 13.51 -6.72 -0.38
N GLN A 164 14.19 -7.87 -0.40
CA GLN A 164 14.21 -8.84 0.71
C GLN A 164 14.96 -8.28 1.92
#